data_AF-A0A7U3VL98-F1
#
_entry.id   AF-A0A7U3VL98-F1
#
_cell.length_a   1.000
_cell.length_b   1.000
_cell.length_c   1.000
_cell.angle_alpha   90.00
_cell.angle_beta   90.00
_cell.angle_gamma   90.00
#
_symmetry.space_group_name_H-M   'P 1'
#
loop_
_entity.id
_entity.type
_entity.pdbx_description
1 polymer ?
#
loop_
_entity_poly.entity_id
_entity_poly.type
_entity_poly.pdbx_seq_one_letter_code
_entity_poly.pdbx_strand_id
1 'polypeptide(L)'
;MVTTGSAGEAAGGAGVSGVPDAASGESGPGFRFVGGRVCLDFVATLGKRHTDPVERLPDPAALARWFAEAGLLPSGTAPPQVGAPGLAQARVLREALNRLVRAAMAGRPYGRTDIAVVNRVAVLPDLAPQLAGGERAPGAGGADGVGGRVSGADDPRVRWQHRGPVAGAALATVARDGVLLLGGPVAARVKECGNPACSLLFVDDSQARRRRWCSMERCGNLAKVAGYRARARRGEAARPAAAGEGGPPS
;
A
#
# COMPACT_ATOMS: atom_id res chain seq x y z
N MET A 1 28.74 76.87 7.85
CA MET A 1 29.51 76.03 8.80
C MET A 1 29.22 74.59 8.39
N VAL A 2 29.93 73.98 7.44
CA VAL A 2 31.30 73.43 7.48
C VAL A 2 31.57 72.57 8.72
N THR A 3 31.51 71.25 8.52
CA THR A 3 32.49 70.19 8.90
C THR A 3 31.95 68.86 8.28
N THR A 4 32.54 68.31 7.21
CA THR A 4 33.64 67.29 7.15
C THR A 4 33.32 66.01 7.96
N GLY A 5 33.44 64.77 7.48
CA GLY A 5 33.93 64.19 6.23
C GLY A 5 34.23 62.68 6.45
N SER A 6 34.08 61.90 5.38
CA SER A 6 34.72 60.62 5.00
C SER A 6 35.25 59.61 6.03
N ALA A 7 34.89 58.33 5.84
CA ALA A 7 35.70 57.32 5.14
C ALA A 7 35.30 55.89 5.58
N GLY A 8 35.28 54.92 4.64
CA GLY A 8 35.29 53.50 5.01
C GLY A 8 34.70 52.53 3.98
N GLU A 9 35.50 52.22 2.98
CA GLU A 9 35.27 51.29 1.88
C GLU A 9 35.34 49.80 2.34
N ALA A 10 34.44 48.93 1.84
CA ALA A 10 34.74 47.51 1.60
C ALA A 10 33.67 46.85 0.71
N ALA A 11 34.12 46.39 -0.45
CA ALA A 11 33.37 45.53 -1.35
C ALA A 11 33.11 44.14 -0.74
N GLY A 12 31.99 43.53 -1.09
CA GLY A 12 31.69 42.14 -0.76
C GLY A 12 30.40 41.70 -1.42
N GLY A 13 30.49 41.12 -2.61
CA GLY A 13 29.35 40.48 -3.28
C GLY A 13 28.85 39.29 -2.46
N ALA A 14 27.55 39.26 -2.20
CA ALA A 14 26.80 38.07 -1.83
C ALA A 14 25.65 38.00 -2.86
N GLY A 15 25.67 37.06 -3.81
CA GLY A 15 25.72 35.63 -3.51
C GLY A 15 24.30 35.23 -3.14
N VAL A 16 23.52 34.84 -4.15
CA VAL A 16 22.13 34.43 -4.02
C VAL A 16 22.07 33.33 -2.97
N SER A 17 21.55 33.66 -1.79
CA SER A 17 21.44 32.68 -0.71
C SER A 17 20.23 31.81 -0.97
N GLY A 18 20.53 30.53 -1.18
CA GLY A 18 19.59 29.50 -1.52
C GLY A 18 18.46 29.39 -0.51
N VAL A 19 17.28 29.13 -1.05
CA VAL A 19 16.16 28.56 -0.32
C VAL A 19 16.67 27.30 0.39
N PRO A 20 16.59 27.19 1.73
CA PRO A 20 16.99 25.97 2.40
C PRO A 20 16.03 24.85 2.00
N ASP A 21 16.57 23.88 1.26
CA ASP A 21 15.94 22.60 0.99
C ASP A 21 15.47 22.00 2.32
N ALA A 22 14.15 21.79 2.40
CA ALA A 22 13.52 21.12 3.52
C ALA A 22 14.18 19.74 3.69
N ALA A 23 14.92 19.59 4.79
CA ALA A 23 15.48 18.31 5.19
C ALA A 23 14.37 17.25 5.24
N SER A 24 14.46 16.33 4.29
CA SER A 24 13.59 15.19 4.05
C SER A 24 13.43 14.33 5.30
N GLY A 25 12.37 14.60 6.06
CA GLY A 25 11.97 13.82 7.22
C GLY A 25 11.00 12.70 6.87
N GLU A 26 11.29 11.86 5.88
CA GLU A 26 10.53 10.61 5.65
C GLU A 26 11.43 9.54 5.06
N SER A 27 11.44 8.34 5.65
CA SER A 27 11.61 7.06 4.92
C SER A 27 11.56 5.85 5.85
N GLY A 28 10.40 5.61 6.46
CA GLY A 28 10.02 4.24 6.76
C GLY A 28 9.73 3.49 5.45
N PRO A 29 9.86 2.16 5.39
CA PRO A 29 9.53 1.42 4.17
C PRO A 29 8.05 1.61 3.82
N GLY A 30 7.76 2.25 2.67
CA GLY A 30 6.39 2.59 2.26
C GLY A 30 5.40 1.41 2.28
N PHE A 31 4.12 1.76 2.49
CA PHE A 31 2.99 0.85 2.54
C PHE A 31 2.75 0.14 1.21
N ARG A 32 1.96 -0.94 1.25
CA ARG A 32 1.76 -1.83 0.11
C ARG A 32 0.25 -2.06 -0.07
N PHE A 33 -0.30 -1.46 -1.12
CA PHE A 33 -1.72 -1.54 -1.47
C PHE A 33 -1.93 -2.36 -2.75
N VAL A 34 -1.49 -3.62 -2.72
CA VAL A 34 -1.51 -4.53 -3.89
C VAL A 34 -2.16 -5.89 -3.58
N GLY A 35 -2.70 -6.05 -2.36
CA GLY A 35 -3.41 -7.24 -1.92
C GLY A 35 -4.80 -7.40 -2.52
N GLY A 36 -5.35 -6.33 -3.13
CA GLY A 36 -6.68 -6.33 -3.77
C GLY A 36 -7.85 -6.23 -2.79
N ARG A 37 -7.58 -6.14 -1.48
CA ARG A 37 -8.54 -5.98 -0.37
C ARG A 37 -7.87 -5.23 0.76
N VAL A 38 -8.60 -4.36 1.48
CA VAL A 38 -7.99 -3.51 2.52
C VAL A 38 -7.48 -4.35 3.69
N CYS A 39 -8.16 -5.45 4.04
CA CYS A 39 -7.69 -6.37 5.08
C CYS A 39 -6.34 -7.03 4.72
N LEU A 40 -6.09 -7.32 3.44
CA LEU A 40 -4.84 -7.91 2.97
C LEU A 40 -3.72 -6.87 2.89
N ASP A 41 -4.03 -5.64 2.47
CA ASP A 41 -3.10 -4.52 2.49
C ASP A 41 -2.68 -4.18 3.94
N PHE A 42 -3.62 -4.29 4.88
CA PHE A 42 -3.35 -4.13 6.31
C PHE A 42 -2.43 -5.23 6.85
N VAL A 43 -2.69 -6.50 6.49
CA VAL A 43 -1.80 -7.64 6.82
C VAL A 43 -0.39 -7.43 6.28
N ALA A 44 -0.26 -6.82 5.09
CA ALA A 44 1.01 -6.53 4.43
C ALA A 44 1.84 -5.42 5.11
N THR A 45 1.30 -4.74 6.13
CA THR A 45 2.08 -3.78 6.93
C THR A 45 3.22 -4.46 7.70
N LEU A 46 3.08 -5.74 8.06
CA LEU A 46 4.22 -6.59 8.43
C LEU A 46 4.60 -7.47 7.24
N GLY A 47 5.70 -7.09 6.59
CA GLY A 47 6.21 -7.78 5.40
C GLY A 47 7.39 -8.68 5.73
N LYS A 48 7.84 -9.45 4.73
CA LYS A 48 9.00 -10.37 4.84
C LYS A 48 8.91 -11.32 6.05
N ARG A 49 7.70 -11.80 6.37
CA ARG A 49 7.41 -12.63 7.56
C ARG A 49 8.21 -13.93 7.65
N HIS A 50 8.75 -14.41 6.53
CA HIS A 50 9.52 -15.66 6.43
C HIS A 50 11.03 -15.44 6.35
N THR A 51 11.49 -14.19 6.39
CA THR A 51 12.92 -13.84 6.36
C THR A 51 13.22 -12.86 7.48
N ASP A 52 13.59 -11.62 7.15
CA ASP A 52 13.81 -10.53 8.09
C ASP A 52 12.56 -9.62 8.11
N PRO A 53 11.68 -9.74 9.13
CA PRO A 53 10.39 -9.07 9.12
C PRO A 53 10.53 -7.54 9.09
N VAL A 54 9.75 -6.90 8.21
CA VAL A 54 9.73 -5.45 8.07
C VAL A 54 8.40 -4.92 8.59
N GLU A 55 8.43 -4.33 9.78
CA GLU A 55 7.32 -3.61 10.40
C GLU A 55 7.14 -2.23 9.76
N ARG A 56 5.93 -1.93 9.30
CA ARG A 56 5.58 -0.63 8.67
C ARG A 56 4.66 0.22 9.54
N LEU A 57 4.17 -0.32 10.65
CA LEU A 57 3.43 0.42 11.66
C LEU A 57 4.28 0.57 12.93
N PRO A 58 5.49 1.18 12.90
CA PRO A 58 6.37 1.25 14.07
C PRO A 58 5.76 2.05 15.23
N ASP A 59 4.97 3.06 14.91
CA ASP A 59 4.40 4.02 15.85
C ASP A 59 2.94 4.39 15.49
N PRO A 60 2.23 5.13 16.36
CA PRO A 60 0.84 5.51 16.10
C PRO A 60 0.67 6.45 14.90
N ALA A 61 1.67 7.29 14.58
CA ALA A 61 1.61 8.20 13.43
C ALA A 61 1.64 7.42 12.10
N ALA A 62 2.42 6.34 12.03
CA ALA A 62 2.41 5.43 10.89
C ALA A 62 1.04 4.76 10.70
N LEU A 63 0.33 4.43 11.77
CA LEU A 63 -1.03 3.90 11.66
C LEU A 63 -2.02 4.95 11.13
N ALA A 64 -1.92 6.19 11.60
CA ALA A 64 -2.73 7.29 11.09
C ALA A 64 -2.47 7.55 9.59
N ARG A 65 -1.19 7.56 9.17
CA ARG A 65 -0.81 7.64 7.75
C ARG A 65 -1.36 6.48 6.94
N TRP A 66 -1.27 5.25 7.47
CA TRP A 66 -1.79 4.08 6.77
C TRP A 66 -3.29 4.20 6.50
N PHE A 67 -4.09 4.70 7.45
CA PHE A 67 -5.53 4.94 7.21
C PHE A 67 -5.77 5.95 6.08
N ALA A 68 -4.99 7.02 6.02
CA ALA A 68 -5.09 8.02 4.96
C ALA A 68 -4.71 7.42 3.59
N GLU A 69 -3.53 6.79 3.48
CA GLU A 69 -3.05 6.20 2.22
C GLU A 69 -3.88 5.00 1.75
N ALA A 70 -4.55 4.30 2.68
CA ALA A 70 -5.49 3.23 2.35
C ALA A 70 -6.83 3.73 1.77
N GLY A 71 -7.05 5.05 1.74
CA GLY A 71 -8.33 5.66 1.34
C GLY A 71 -9.45 5.44 2.35
N LEU A 72 -9.11 5.18 3.62
CA LEU A 72 -10.10 5.02 4.70
C LEU A 72 -10.47 6.35 5.35
N LEU A 73 -9.86 7.46 4.95
CA LEU A 73 -10.19 8.80 5.43
C LEU A 73 -10.55 9.68 4.23
N PRO A 74 -11.54 10.57 4.35
CA PRO A 74 -11.80 11.55 3.30
C PRO A 74 -10.57 12.40 3.01
N SER A 75 -10.37 12.76 1.75
CA SER A 75 -9.35 13.73 1.33
C SER A 75 -9.45 15.03 2.14
N GLY A 76 -8.32 15.49 2.68
CA GLY A 76 -8.26 16.68 3.54
C GLY A 76 -8.67 16.47 5.00
N THR A 77 -9.01 15.24 5.41
CA THR A 77 -9.21 14.92 6.83
C THR A 77 -7.87 14.89 7.54
N ALA A 78 -7.76 15.61 8.67
CA ALA A 78 -6.57 15.52 9.50
C ALA A 78 -6.35 14.05 9.95
N PRO A 79 -5.10 13.57 9.98
CA PRO A 79 -4.81 12.21 10.45
C PRO A 79 -5.43 11.99 11.83
N PRO A 80 -6.11 10.85 12.06
CA PRO A 80 -6.75 10.59 13.33
C PRO A 80 -5.71 10.49 14.44
N GLN A 81 -6.06 10.99 15.62
CA GLN A 81 -5.24 10.74 16.79
C GLN A 81 -5.28 9.26 17.14
N VAL A 82 -4.11 8.61 17.07
CA VAL A 82 -3.91 7.22 17.46
C VAL A 82 -2.99 7.21 18.67
N GLY A 83 -3.43 6.59 19.77
CA GLY A 83 -2.58 6.33 20.93
C GLY A 83 -1.86 4.98 20.84
N ALA A 84 -0.88 4.75 21.72
CA ALA A 84 -0.20 3.46 21.83
C ALA A 84 -1.16 2.26 22.01
N PRO A 85 -2.26 2.35 22.80
CA PRO A 85 -3.25 1.27 22.88
C PRO A 85 -3.93 0.97 21.53
N GLY A 86 -4.23 2.00 20.73
CA GLY A 86 -4.83 1.84 19.41
C GLY A 86 -3.89 1.14 18.43
N LEU A 87 -2.59 1.47 18.45
CA LEU A 87 -1.58 0.77 17.67
C LEU A 87 -1.45 -0.69 18.10
N ALA A 88 -1.45 -0.98 19.40
CA ALA A 88 -1.40 -2.34 19.92
C ALA A 88 -2.61 -3.16 19.45
N GLN A 89 -3.83 -2.61 19.54
CA GLN A 89 -5.05 -3.25 19.05
C GLN A 89 -4.99 -3.51 17.54
N ALA A 90 -4.48 -2.56 16.76
CA ALA A 90 -4.32 -2.71 15.32
C ALA A 90 -3.36 -3.85 14.96
N ARG A 91 -2.21 -3.96 15.65
CA ARG A 91 -1.26 -5.06 15.45
C ARG A 91 -1.87 -6.41 15.86
N VAL A 92 -2.66 -6.47 16.94
CA VAL A 92 -3.39 -7.69 17.35
C VAL A 92 -4.39 -8.11 16.27
N LEU A 93 -5.18 -7.17 15.73
CA LEU A 93 -6.10 -7.42 14.62
C LEU A 93 -5.35 -7.93 13.38
N ARG A 94 -4.24 -7.28 13.02
CA ARG A 94 -3.40 -7.65 11.86
C ARG A 94 -2.96 -9.10 11.92
N GLU A 95 -2.46 -9.52 13.07
CA GLU A 95 -1.95 -10.88 13.23
C GLU A 95 -3.08 -11.92 13.27
N ALA A 96 -4.24 -11.59 13.85
CA ALA A 96 -5.43 -12.44 13.78
C ALA A 96 -5.91 -12.64 12.33
N LEU A 97 -6.03 -11.56 11.55
CA LEU A 97 -6.37 -11.62 10.12
C LEU A 97 -5.36 -12.47 9.33
N ASN A 98 -4.05 -12.25 9.53
CA ASN A 98 -3.02 -13.04 8.86
C ASN A 98 -3.14 -14.54 9.17
N ARG A 99 -3.35 -14.92 10.44
CA ARG A 99 -3.53 -16.32 10.83
C ARG A 99 -4.78 -16.94 10.21
N LEU A 100 -5.91 -16.23 10.22
CA LEU A 100 -7.16 -16.72 9.62
C LEU A 100 -7.05 -16.89 8.10
N VAL A 101 -6.47 -15.92 7.40
CA VAL A 101 -6.27 -16.03 5.94
C VAL A 101 -5.37 -17.22 5.61
N ARG A 102 -4.27 -17.42 6.36
CA ARG A 102 -3.38 -18.57 6.16
C ARG A 102 -4.05 -19.90 6.52
N ALA A 103 -4.93 -19.93 7.52
CA ALA A 103 -5.74 -21.11 7.81
C ALA A 103 -6.67 -21.43 6.64
N ALA A 104 -7.35 -20.43 6.07
CA ALA A 104 -8.21 -20.58 4.90
C ALA A 104 -7.44 -21.13 3.69
N MET A 105 -6.28 -20.55 3.37
CA MET A 105 -5.42 -21.01 2.27
C MET A 105 -4.94 -22.45 2.43
N ALA A 106 -4.75 -22.89 3.67
CA ALA A 106 -4.31 -24.25 4.00
C ALA A 106 -5.48 -25.24 4.18
N GLY A 107 -6.74 -24.83 3.98
CA GLY A 107 -7.90 -25.67 4.24
C GLY A 107 -8.07 -26.09 5.71
N ARG A 108 -7.54 -25.30 6.65
CA ARG A 108 -7.59 -25.58 8.09
C ARG A 108 -8.73 -24.81 8.77
N PRO A 109 -9.31 -25.36 9.87
CA PRO A 109 -10.31 -24.64 10.64
C PRO A 109 -9.74 -23.36 11.26
N TYR A 110 -10.61 -22.37 11.44
CA TYR A 110 -10.26 -21.08 12.03
C TYR A 110 -10.09 -21.19 13.55
N GLY A 111 -9.05 -20.56 14.08
CA GLY A 111 -8.81 -20.49 15.52
C GLY A 111 -9.86 -19.61 16.21
N ARG A 112 -10.51 -20.14 17.27
CA ARG A 112 -11.58 -19.42 18.00
C ARG A 112 -11.14 -18.07 18.55
N THR A 113 -9.90 -17.97 19.04
CA THR A 113 -9.33 -16.72 19.56
C THR A 113 -9.19 -15.67 18.47
N ASP A 114 -8.70 -16.05 17.28
CA ASP A 114 -8.53 -15.11 16.17
C ASP A 114 -9.88 -14.64 15.62
N ILE A 115 -10.88 -15.54 15.55
CA ILE A 115 -12.27 -15.18 15.23
C ILE A 115 -12.78 -14.14 16.23
N ALA A 116 -12.60 -14.38 17.53
CA ALA A 116 -13.08 -13.47 18.58
C ALA A 116 -12.42 -12.09 18.49
N VAL A 117 -11.12 -12.03 18.16
CA VAL A 117 -10.40 -10.76 17.93
C VAL A 117 -11.00 -10.00 16.76
N VAL A 118 -11.13 -10.64 15.59
CA VAL A 118 -11.67 -9.99 14.40
C VAL A 118 -13.11 -9.52 14.63
N ASN A 119 -13.96 -10.39 15.17
CA ASN A 119 -15.37 -10.06 15.42
C ASN A 119 -15.53 -8.93 16.43
N ARG A 120 -14.72 -8.88 17.49
CA ARG A 120 -14.74 -7.79 18.47
C ARG A 120 -14.49 -6.42 17.82
N VAL A 121 -13.59 -6.36 16.84
CA VAL A 121 -13.31 -5.11 16.11
C VAL A 121 -14.38 -4.85 15.06
N ALA A 122 -14.86 -5.89 14.37
CA ALA A 122 -15.87 -5.76 13.32
C ALA A 122 -17.21 -5.21 13.83
N VAL A 123 -17.57 -5.43 15.10
CA VAL A 123 -18.81 -4.89 15.68
C VAL A 123 -18.72 -3.41 16.09
N LEU A 124 -17.53 -2.81 16.08
CA LEU A 124 -17.40 -1.38 16.35
C LEU A 124 -18.11 -0.55 15.27
N PRO A 125 -18.54 0.69 15.57
CA PRO A 125 -19.10 1.59 14.57
C PRO A 125 -18.12 1.79 13.42
N ASP A 126 -18.61 1.73 12.19
CA ASP A 126 -17.79 1.83 10.99
C ASP A 126 -17.64 3.27 10.51
N LEU A 127 -16.74 3.44 9.55
CA LEU A 127 -16.83 4.55 8.61
C LEU A 127 -18.05 4.31 7.71
N ALA A 128 -19.05 5.18 7.83
CA ALA A 128 -20.27 5.13 7.04
C ALA A 128 -20.15 6.14 5.89
N PRO A 129 -20.11 5.70 4.63
CA PRO A 129 -20.17 6.62 3.50
C PRO A 129 -21.57 7.24 3.44
N GLN A 130 -21.63 8.55 3.23
CA GLN A 130 -22.85 9.34 3.13
C GLN A 130 -22.77 10.20 1.88
N LEU A 131 -23.87 10.28 1.12
CA LEU A 131 -23.94 11.20 -0.02
C LEU A 131 -24.15 12.62 0.51
N ALA A 132 -23.15 13.48 0.33
CA ALA A 132 -23.29 14.92 0.41
C ALA A 132 -23.73 15.45 -0.95
N GLY A 133 -24.71 16.36 -0.98
CA GLY A 133 -25.18 16.97 -2.23
C GLY A 133 -24.06 17.63 -3.04
N GLY A 134 -24.31 17.84 -4.34
CA GLY A 134 -23.37 18.45 -5.28
C GLY A 134 -23.45 17.83 -6.68
N GLU A 135 -22.96 18.55 -7.68
CA GLU A 135 -22.90 18.06 -9.06
C GLU A 135 -21.79 17.02 -9.23
N ARG A 136 -22.02 16.03 -10.10
CA ARG A 136 -21.01 15.02 -10.43
C ARG A 136 -19.89 15.70 -11.20
N ALA A 137 -18.64 15.59 -10.72
CA ALA A 137 -17.49 16.01 -11.52
C ALA A 137 -17.48 15.25 -12.87
N PRO A 138 -17.37 15.95 -14.01
CA PRO A 138 -17.23 15.29 -15.31
C PRO A 138 -16.02 14.34 -15.28
N GLY A 139 -16.21 13.07 -15.63
CA GLY A 139 -15.11 12.09 -15.75
C GLY A 139 -14.88 11.14 -14.57
N ALA A 140 -15.60 11.25 -13.45
CA ALA A 140 -15.50 10.32 -12.30
C ALA A 140 -16.03 8.88 -12.56
N GLY A 141 -16.20 8.50 -13.82
CA GLY A 141 -16.68 7.19 -14.27
C GLY A 141 -15.72 6.51 -15.25
N GLY A 142 -14.41 6.80 -15.15
CA GLY A 142 -13.37 6.20 -15.99
C GLY A 142 -13.28 4.69 -15.77
N ALA A 143 -13.93 3.94 -16.65
CA ALA A 143 -13.91 2.50 -16.74
C ALA A 143 -12.61 2.01 -17.39
N ASP A 144 -11.46 2.22 -16.75
CA ASP A 144 -10.21 1.57 -17.16
C ASP A 144 -9.94 0.41 -16.18
N GLY A 145 -10.64 -0.69 -16.44
CA GLY A 145 -10.68 -1.90 -15.61
C GLY A 145 -9.36 -2.67 -15.57
N VAL A 146 -8.33 -2.13 -14.90
CA VAL A 146 -7.14 -2.89 -14.50
C VAL A 146 -6.74 -2.52 -13.06
N GLY A 147 -7.27 -3.28 -12.09
CA GLY A 147 -6.67 -3.43 -10.76
C GLY A 147 -6.72 -2.24 -9.78
N GLY A 148 -7.23 -1.08 -10.18
CA GLY A 148 -7.45 0.07 -9.31
C GLY A 148 -8.74 -0.09 -8.49
N ARG A 149 -8.65 0.08 -7.17
CA ARG A 149 -9.81 0.12 -6.27
C ARG A 149 -10.63 1.38 -6.64
N VAL A 150 -11.66 1.24 -7.48
CA VAL A 150 -12.60 2.35 -7.76
C VAL A 150 -13.45 2.55 -6.52
N SER A 151 -12.90 3.27 -5.54
CA SER A 151 -13.68 3.67 -4.39
C SER A 151 -14.39 4.96 -4.78
N GLY A 152 -15.74 4.93 -4.80
CA GLY A 152 -16.52 6.18 -4.78
C GLY A 152 -16.18 7.09 -3.59
N ALA A 153 -15.30 6.64 -2.68
CA ALA A 153 -14.66 7.39 -1.61
C ALA A 153 -13.91 8.65 -2.07
N ASP A 154 -13.38 8.66 -3.30
CA ASP A 154 -12.66 9.83 -3.84
C ASP A 154 -13.61 10.83 -4.54
N ASP A 155 -14.90 10.48 -4.67
CA ASP A 155 -15.91 11.43 -5.14
C ASP A 155 -16.14 12.48 -4.02
N PRO A 156 -16.00 13.79 -4.29
CA PRO A 156 -16.23 14.83 -3.29
C PRO A 156 -17.65 14.83 -2.70
N ARG A 157 -18.59 14.12 -3.37
CA ARG A 157 -19.95 13.91 -2.89
C ARG A 157 -20.07 12.77 -1.88
N VAL A 158 -19.05 11.96 -1.68
CA VAL A 158 -19.06 10.93 -0.63
C VAL A 158 -18.33 11.45 0.60
N ARG A 159 -19.08 11.69 1.67
CA ARG A 159 -18.54 12.04 2.99
C ARG A 159 -18.54 10.82 3.89
N TRP A 160 -17.41 10.49 4.47
CA TRP A 160 -17.34 9.45 5.50
C TRP A 160 -17.72 10.04 6.86
N GLN A 161 -18.71 9.44 7.49
CA GLN A 161 -19.10 9.74 8.87
C GLN A 161 -18.68 8.59 9.79
N HIS A 162 -18.46 8.88 11.06
CA HIS A 162 -18.16 7.88 12.08
C HIS A 162 -18.87 8.25 13.38
N ARG A 163 -19.24 7.23 14.16
CA ARG A 163 -19.74 7.41 15.53
C ARG A 163 -18.66 6.90 16.49
N GLY A 164 -17.94 7.80 17.15
CA GLY A 164 -16.80 7.47 18.04
C GLY A 164 -15.42 7.75 17.42
N PRO A 165 -14.32 7.25 18.01
CA PRO A 165 -12.98 7.54 17.53
C PRO A 165 -12.72 7.01 16.11
N VAL A 166 -12.25 7.89 15.21
CA VAL A 166 -11.96 7.57 13.79
C VAL A 166 -11.10 6.32 13.63
N ALA A 167 -10.06 6.17 14.46
CA ALA A 167 -9.16 5.02 14.40
C ALA A 167 -9.90 3.68 14.67
N GLY A 168 -10.85 3.67 15.61
CA GLY A 168 -11.67 2.49 15.88
C GLY A 168 -12.58 2.16 14.69
N ALA A 169 -13.16 3.19 14.07
CA ALA A 169 -14.01 3.03 12.90
C ALA A 169 -13.25 2.52 11.67
N ALA A 170 -12.06 3.06 11.39
CA ALA A 170 -11.20 2.57 10.32
C ALA A 170 -10.78 1.11 10.53
N LEU A 171 -10.44 0.72 11.76
CA LEU A 171 -10.16 -0.68 12.08
C LEU A 171 -11.39 -1.58 11.93
N ALA A 172 -12.60 -1.07 12.24
CA ALA A 172 -13.84 -1.80 12.00
C ALA A 172 -14.05 -2.08 10.50
N THR A 173 -13.80 -1.09 9.63
CA THR A 173 -13.84 -1.26 8.17
C THR A 173 -12.91 -2.38 7.70
N VAL A 174 -11.67 -2.37 8.20
CA VAL A 174 -10.66 -3.39 7.89
C VAL A 174 -11.09 -4.78 8.38
N ALA A 175 -11.59 -4.86 9.61
CA ALA A 175 -12.03 -6.11 10.21
C ALA A 175 -13.22 -6.71 9.44
N ARG A 176 -14.21 -5.89 9.07
CA ARG A 176 -15.37 -6.31 8.27
C ARG A 176 -15.00 -6.77 6.88
N ASP A 177 -14.08 -6.06 6.20
CA ASP A 177 -13.54 -6.52 4.91
C ASP A 177 -12.89 -7.91 5.05
N GLY A 178 -12.19 -8.15 6.17
CA GLY A 178 -11.64 -9.47 6.53
C GLY A 178 -12.70 -10.54 6.74
N VAL A 179 -13.77 -10.23 7.49
CA VAL A 179 -14.92 -11.14 7.69
C VAL A 179 -15.57 -11.50 6.35
N LEU A 180 -15.84 -10.51 5.49
CA LEU A 180 -16.44 -10.72 4.18
C LEU A 180 -15.52 -11.49 3.22
N LEU A 181 -14.20 -11.28 3.31
CA LEU A 181 -13.24 -12.08 2.56
C LEU A 181 -13.27 -13.55 3.01
N LEU A 182 -13.16 -13.81 4.31
CA LEU A 182 -13.03 -15.16 4.89
C LEU A 182 -14.32 -15.97 4.80
N GLY A 183 -15.47 -15.32 4.96
CA GLY A 183 -16.78 -15.97 4.82
C GLY A 183 -17.28 -16.06 3.38
N GLY A 184 -16.59 -15.42 2.42
CA GLY A 184 -17.03 -15.31 1.04
C GLY A 184 -16.29 -16.23 0.06
N PRO A 185 -16.78 -16.37 -1.18
CA PRO A 185 -16.16 -17.20 -2.22
C PRO A 185 -14.78 -16.67 -2.65
N VAL A 186 -14.45 -15.42 -2.32
CA VAL A 186 -13.15 -14.81 -2.63
C VAL A 186 -12.03 -15.38 -1.76
N ALA A 187 -12.30 -16.04 -0.62
CA ALA A 187 -11.27 -16.68 0.20
C ALA A 187 -10.40 -17.68 -0.60
N ALA A 188 -11.03 -18.51 -1.44
CA ALA A 188 -10.36 -19.51 -2.28
C ALA A 188 -9.44 -18.87 -3.36
N ARG A 189 -9.56 -17.56 -3.55
CA ARG A 189 -8.81 -16.79 -4.54
C ARG A 189 -7.54 -16.18 -3.95
N VAL A 190 -7.35 -16.25 -2.63
CA VAL A 190 -6.20 -15.66 -1.96
C VAL A 190 -4.95 -16.52 -2.18
N LYS A 191 -3.84 -15.87 -2.54
CA LYS A 191 -2.54 -16.49 -2.77
C LYS A 191 -1.46 -15.74 -2.01
N GLU A 192 -0.38 -16.44 -1.70
CA GLU A 192 0.88 -15.84 -1.26
C GLU A 192 1.78 -15.57 -2.48
N CYS A 193 2.54 -14.48 -2.44
CA CYS A 193 3.49 -14.15 -3.48
C CYS A 193 4.51 -15.28 -3.67
N GLY A 194 4.73 -15.72 -4.91
CA GLY A 194 5.68 -16.80 -5.21
C GLY A 194 7.15 -16.43 -5.06
N ASN A 195 7.49 -15.22 -4.59
CA ASN A 195 8.86 -14.79 -4.32
C ASN A 195 9.23 -15.23 -2.90
N PRO A 196 10.24 -16.09 -2.69
CA PRO A 196 10.59 -16.61 -1.36
C PRO A 196 10.89 -15.53 -0.31
N ALA A 197 11.34 -14.34 -0.74
CA ALA A 197 11.60 -13.21 0.15
C ALA A 197 10.37 -12.30 0.38
N CYS A 198 9.21 -12.63 -0.17
CA CYS A 198 7.98 -11.85 -0.07
C CYS A 198 6.87 -12.67 0.58
N SER A 199 6.27 -12.14 1.64
CA SER A 199 5.18 -12.79 2.38
C SER A 199 3.82 -12.13 2.14
N LEU A 200 3.67 -11.41 1.03
CA LEU A 200 2.46 -10.64 0.73
C LEU A 200 1.34 -11.58 0.29
N LEU A 201 0.17 -11.44 0.91
CA LEU A 201 -1.06 -12.15 0.56
C LEU A 201 -1.91 -11.26 -0.35
N PHE A 202 -2.44 -11.81 -1.44
CA PHE A 202 -3.25 -11.06 -2.41
C PHE A 202 -4.41 -11.90 -2.93
N VAL A 203 -5.50 -11.24 -3.33
CA VAL A 203 -6.55 -11.87 -4.12
C VAL A 203 -6.05 -12.02 -5.56
N ASP A 204 -6.02 -13.23 -6.08
CA ASP A 204 -5.88 -13.42 -7.52
C ASP A 204 -7.17 -12.95 -8.19
N ASP A 205 -7.08 -11.89 -8.97
CA ASP A 205 -8.12 -11.27 -9.78
C ASP A 205 -7.87 -11.42 -11.28
N SER A 206 -6.78 -12.09 -11.66
CA SER A 206 -6.50 -12.38 -13.05
C SER A 206 -7.60 -13.26 -13.66
N GLN A 207 -7.96 -12.99 -14.91
CA GLN A 207 -8.96 -13.78 -15.64
C GLN A 207 -8.66 -15.27 -15.59
N ALA A 208 -7.40 -15.64 -15.83
CA ALA A 208 -6.96 -17.02 -15.85
C ALA A 208 -6.66 -17.62 -14.47
N ARG A 209 -6.83 -16.88 -13.37
CA ARG A 209 -6.55 -17.35 -11.98
C ARG A 209 -5.14 -17.91 -11.79
N ARG A 210 -4.16 -17.40 -12.54
CA ARG A 210 -2.77 -17.91 -12.59
C ARG A 210 -1.74 -16.88 -12.12
N ARG A 211 -2.17 -15.80 -11.47
CA ARG A 211 -1.25 -14.80 -10.92
C ARG A 211 -0.39 -15.44 -9.84
N ARG A 212 0.93 -15.38 -10.04
CA ARG A 212 1.94 -15.91 -9.10
C ARG A 212 2.54 -14.82 -8.20
N TRP A 213 2.54 -13.57 -8.64
CA TRP A 213 3.27 -12.48 -7.99
C TRP A 213 2.33 -11.42 -7.44
N CYS A 214 2.70 -10.83 -6.30
CA CYS A 214 1.93 -9.75 -5.68
C CYS A 214 1.84 -8.48 -6.55
N SER A 215 2.80 -8.22 -7.43
CA SER A 215 2.69 -7.18 -8.46
C SER A 215 3.73 -7.43 -9.55
N MET A 216 3.47 -6.96 -10.76
CA MET A 216 4.40 -7.09 -11.88
C MET A 216 5.58 -6.13 -11.72
N GLU A 217 5.33 -4.92 -11.24
CA GLU A 217 6.32 -3.85 -11.04
C GLU A 217 7.42 -4.27 -10.06
N ARG A 218 7.10 -5.14 -9.09
CA ARG A 218 8.00 -5.55 -8.01
C ARG A 218 8.44 -7.00 -8.15
N CYS A 219 7.60 -7.95 -7.72
CA CYS A 219 8.02 -9.35 -7.65
C CYS A 219 8.07 -10.02 -9.02
N GLY A 220 7.20 -9.62 -9.96
CA GLY A 220 7.27 -10.08 -11.36
C GLY A 220 8.56 -9.65 -12.04
N ASN A 221 8.92 -8.36 -11.94
CA ASN A 221 10.17 -7.81 -12.48
C ASN A 221 11.42 -8.44 -11.84
N LEU A 222 11.44 -8.61 -10.51
CA LEU A 222 12.53 -9.30 -9.82
C LEU A 222 12.73 -10.73 -10.34
N ALA A 223 11.65 -11.48 -10.51
CA ALA A 223 11.70 -12.83 -11.08
C ALA A 223 12.20 -12.83 -12.53
N LYS A 224 11.76 -11.87 -13.36
CA LYS A 224 12.20 -11.71 -14.76
C LYS A 224 13.71 -11.46 -14.84
N VAL A 225 14.23 -10.54 -14.02
CA VAL A 225 15.67 -10.22 -13.96
C VAL A 225 16.48 -11.41 -13.47
N ALA A 226 16.04 -12.10 -12.42
CA ALA A 226 16.70 -13.30 -11.93
C ALA A 226 16.78 -14.40 -13.00
N GLY A 227 15.69 -14.60 -13.74
CA GLY A 227 15.64 -15.54 -14.87
C GLY A 227 16.58 -15.17 -16.01
N TYR A 228 16.64 -13.89 -16.39
CA TYR A 228 17.59 -13.40 -17.41
C TYR A 228 19.04 -13.66 -16.99
N ARG A 229 19.41 -13.29 -15.76
CA ARG A 229 20.76 -13.52 -15.22
C ARG A 229 21.11 -15.01 -15.16
N ALA A 230 20.15 -15.88 -14.83
CA ALA A 230 20.37 -17.32 -14.82
C ALA A 230 20.61 -17.89 -16.24
N ARG A 231 19.91 -17.40 -17.27
CA ARG A 231 20.15 -17.80 -18.67
C ARG A 231 21.48 -17.27 -19.21
N ALA A 232 21.85 -16.03 -18.89
CA ALA A 232 23.15 -15.47 -19.25
C ALA A 232 24.31 -16.28 -18.66
N ARG A 233 24.19 -16.72 -17.38
CA ARG A 233 25.17 -17.62 -16.75
C ARG A 233 25.23 -19.02 -17.37
N ARG A 234 24.17 -19.47 -18.05
CA ARG A 234 24.13 -20.74 -18.79
C ARG A 234 24.62 -20.60 -20.23
N GLY A 235 25.07 -19.41 -20.66
CA GLY A 235 25.51 -19.15 -22.03
C GLY A 235 24.36 -19.12 -23.05
N GLU A 236 23.11 -19.05 -22.61
CA GLU A 236 21.91 -19.22 -23.44
C GLU A 236 21.19 -17.89 -23.75
N ALA A 237 21.82 -16.76 -23.40
CA ALA A 237 21.33 -15.44 -23.77
C ALA A 237 21.76 -15.10 -25.21
N ALA A 238 20.84 -15.35 -26.14
CA ALA A 238 20.83 -15.03 -27.58
C ALA A 238 22.02 -14.22 -28.16
N ARG A 239 22.73 -14.88 -29.09
CA ARG A 239 23.44 -14.24 -30.20
C ARG A 239 22.43 -13.38 -30.98
N PRO A 240 22.65 -12.08 -31.24
CA PRO A 240 21.77 -11.33 -32.13
C PRO A 240 21.75 -12.02 -33.50
N ALA A 241 20.57 -12.16 -34.10
CA ALA A 241 20.41 -12.74 -35.43
C ALA A 241 21.26 -11.92 -36.41
N ALA A 242 22.31 -12.54 -36.95
CA ALA A 242 23.14 -11.92 -37.98
C ALA A 242 22.24 -11.60 -39.19
N ALA A 243 22.25 -10.34 -39.59
CA ALA A 243 21.69 -9.90 -40.86
C ALA A 243 22.36 -10.73 -41.98
N GLY A 244 21.56 -11.36 -42.81
CA GLY A 244 22.05 -12.15 -43.94
C GLY A 244 22.84 -11.25 -44.89
N GLU A 245 24.11 -11.60 -45.11
CA GLU A 245 24.90 -11.08 -46.21
C GLU A 245 24.34 -11.65 -47.52
N GLY A 246 23.61 -10.82 -48.26
CA GLY A 246 23.32 -11.04 -49.67
C GLY A 246 24.56 -10.64 -50.48
N GLY A 247 25.34 -11.64 -50.92
CA GLY A 247 26.41 -11.42 -51.90
C GLY A 247 25.83 -10.99 -53.26
N PRO A 248 26.50 -10.12 -54.03
CA PRO A 248 26.03 -9.71 -55.34
C PRO A 248 26.31 -10.81 -56.38
N PRO A 249 25.41 -11.04 -57.36
CA PRO A 249 25.71 -11.89 -58.50
C PRO A 249 26.59 -11.15 -59.52
N SER A 250 27.47 -11.92 -60.16
CA SER A 250 28.38 -11.55 -61.25
C SER A 250 27.69 -11.05 -62.52
#